data_AF-A0A9E5J072-F1
#
_entry.id   AF-A0A9E5J072-F1
#
_cell.length_a   1.000
_cell.length_b   1.000
_cell.length_c   1.000
_cell.angle_alpha   90.00
_cell.angle_beta   90.00
_cell.angle_gamma   90.00
#
_symmetry.space_group_name_H-M   'P 1'
#
loop_
_entity.id
_entity.type
_entity.pdbx_description
1 polymer ?
#
loop_
_entity_poly.entity_id
_entity_poly.type
_entity_poly.pdbx_seq_one_letter_code
_entity_poly.pdbx_strand_id
1 'polypeptide(L)'
;DASDGLPGIKGIGEKGAAEIAKKYSSMAELIEAAKGEDSKLSPNHRKKILADLDYASVAERLVKCAKDVNLPEIDLSIPKSAKKAKYLETMKSDYGLGASVDRLLSALNWK
;
A
#
# COMPACT_ATOMS: atom_id res chain seq x y z
N ASP A 1 -0.48 -10.27 4.20
CA ASP A 1 -0.49 -9.88 2.79
C ASP A 1 0.28 -10.94 2.00
N ALA A 2 -0.42 -11.80 1.26
CA ALA A 2 0.20 -12.96 0.62
C ALA A 2 1.07 -12.58 -0.58
N SER A 3 0.72 -11.52 -1.33
CA SER A 3 1.54 -11.07 -2.47
C SER A 3 2.88 -10.53 -2.02
N ASP A 4 2.93 -9.91 -0.84
CA ASP A 4 4.13 -9.29 -0.26
C ASP A 4 4.87 -10.24 0.69
N GLY A 5 4.43 -11.50 0.81
CA GLY A 5 5.04 -12.50 1.68
C GLY A 5 4.89 -12.20 3.19
N LEU A 6 3.95 -11.32 3.56
CA LEU A 6 3.69 -10.95 4.95
C LEU A 6 2.67 -11.92 5.59
N PRO A 7 3.09 -12.78 6.54
CA PRO A 7 2.23 -13.84 7.06
C PRO A 7 1.11 -13.31 7.97
N GLY A 8 1.27 -12.12 8.55
CA GLY A 8 0.38 -11.63 9.61
C GLY A 8 0.59 -12.37 10.94
N ILE A 9 -0.17 -11.98 11.98
CA ILE A 9 -0.11 -12.66 13.29
C ILE A 9 -0.86 -13.99 13.20
N LYS A 10 -0.20 -15.08 13.56
CA LYS A 10 -0.76 -16.43 13.40
C LYS A 10 -2.08 -16.58 14.18
N GLY A 11 -3.13 -17.00 13.45
CA GLY A 11 -4.45 -17.25 14.03
C GLY A 11 -5.31 -16.00 14.26
N ILE A 12 -4.86 -14.82 13.82
CA ILE A 12 -5.69 -13.62 13.71
C ILE A 12 -5.96 -13.39 12.22
N GLY A 13 -7.15 -13.78 11.77
CA GLY A 13 -7.63 -13.47 10.41
C GLY A 13 -8.30 -12.10 10.33
N GLU A 14 -8.79 -11.75 9.14
CA GLU A 14 -9.40 -10.44 8.84
C GLU A 14 -10.52 -10.04 9.82
N LYS A 15 -11.39 -10.97 10.19
CA LYS A 15 -12.49 -10.70 11.14
C LYS A 15 -11.97 -10.33 12.54
N GLY A 16 -11.00 -11.10 13.04
CA GLY A 16 -10.38 -10.81 14.34
C GLY A 16 -9.60 -9.51 14.31
N ALA A 17 -8.87 -9.25 13.23
CA ALA A 17 -8.17 -8.00 13.00
C ALA A 17 -9.14 -6.80 12.98
N ALA A 18 -10.29 -6.92 12.32
CA ALA A 18 -11.30 -5.87 12.28
C ALA A 18 -11.92 -5.57 13.66
N GLU A 19 -12.15 -6.58 14.49
CA GLU A 19 -12.61 -6.38 15.87
C GLU A 19 -11.57 -5.66 16.74
N ILE A 20 -10.30 -5.98 16.55
CA ILE A 20 -9.18 -5.35 17.24
C ILE A 20 -9.03 -3.89 16.79
N ALA A 21 -9.07 -3.63 15.48
CA ALA A 21 -8.92 -2.28 14.91
C ALA A 21 -10.06 -1.31 15.30
N LYS A 22 -11.23 -1.81 15.68
CA LYS A 22 -12.31 -0.98 16.24
C LYS A 22 -12.00 -0.46 17.65
N LYS A 23 -11.09 -1.12 18.37
CA LYS A 23 -10.80 -0.86 19.78
C LYS A 23 -9.46 -0.17 20.00
N TYR A 24 -8.51 -0.37 19.09
CA TYR A 24 -7.14 0.12 19.19
C TYR A 24 -6.75 0.84 17.90
N SER A 25 -6.08 1.98 18.05
CA SER A 25 -5.76 2.91 16.96
C SER A 25 -4.42 2.61 16.29
N SER A 26 -3.56 1.82 16.94
CA SER A 26 -2.23 1.46 16.45
C SER A 26 -1.76 0.09 16.96
N MET A 27 -0.76 -0.48 16.31
CA MET A 27 -0.09 -1.70 16.78
C MET A 27 0.65 -1.45 18.09
N ALA A 28 1.23 -0.27 18.29
CA ALA A 28 1.89 0.08 19.55
C ALA A 28 0.90 0.05 20.72
N GLU A 29 -0.27 0.69 20.55
CA GLU A 29 -1.35 0.66 21.54
C GLU A 29 -1.84 -0.77 21.82
N LEU A 30 -2.00 -1.57 20.76
CA LEU A 30 -2.41 -2.97 20.88
C LEU A 30 -1.38 -3.82 21.64
N ILE A 31 -0.09 -3.63 21.40
CA ILE A 31 0.99 -4.35 22.08
C ILE A 31 1.01 -4.02 23.56
N GLU A 32 0.88 -2.74 23.92
CA GLU A 32 0.81 -2.31 25.32
C GLU A 32 -0.44 -2.84 26.02
N ALA A 33 -1.60 -2.80 25.35
CA ALA A 33 -2.84 -3.41 25.85
C ALA A 33 -2.70 -4.93 26.06
N ALA A 34 -1.99 -5.62 25.16
CA ALA A 34 -1.73 -7.06 25.30
C ALA A 34 -0.80 -7.37 26.48
N LYS A 35 0.21 -6.54 26.75
CA LYS A 35 1.10 -6.71 27.92
C LYS A 35 0.39 -6.37 29.23
N GLY A 36 -0.40 -5.30 29.25
CA GLY A 36 -1.10 -4.78 30.42
C GLY A 36 -2.41 -5.48 30.78
N GLU A 37 -2.76 -6.57 30.09
CA GLU A 37 -3.98 -7.35 30.34
C GLU A 37 -5.29 -6.55 30.21
N ASP A 38 -5.35 -5.66 29.22
CA ASP A 38 -6.55 -4.85 28.96
C ASP A 38 -7.79 -5.72 28.73
N SER A 39 -8.84 -5.46 29.51
CA SER A 39 -10.12 -6.17 29.48
C SER A 39 -10.87 -6.03 28.15
N LYS A 40 -10.55 -5.01 27.34
CA LYS A 40 -11.12 -4.82 26.00
C LYS A 40 -10.58 -5.82 24.98
N LEU A 41 -9.40 -6.40 25.21
CA LEU A 41 -8.76 -7.39 24.35
C LEU A 41 -9.18 -8.82 24.79
N SER A 42 -9.67 -9.62 23.85
CA SER A 42 -10.05 -11.00 24.19
C SER A 42 -8.81 -11.81 24.64
N PRO A 43 -8.93 -12.72 25.63
CA PRO A 43 -7.79 -13.52 26.09
C PRO A 43 -7.12 -14.33 24.96
N ASN A 44 -7.90 -14.78 23.98
CA ASN A 44 -7.39 -15.50 22.81
C ASN A 44 -6.60 -14.60 21.86
N HIS A 45 -7.08 -13.37 21.57
CA HIS A 45 -6.33 -12.41 20.76
C HIS A 45 -5.05 -11.97 21.46
N ARG A 46 -5.13 -11.69 22.77
CA ARG A 46 -3.97 -11.37 23.61
C ARG A 46 -2.90 -12.46 23.51
N LYS A 47 -3.27 -13.73 23.73
CA LYS A 47 -2.33 -14.85 23.66
C LYS A 47 -1.61 -14.94 22.31
N LYS A 48 -2.33 -14.73 21.21
CA LYS A 48 -1.77 -14.77 19.85
C LYS A 48 -0.83 -13.61 19.56
N ILE A 49 -1.17 -12.39 20.01
CA ILE A 49 -0.31 -11.21 19.87
C ILE A 49 0.98 -11.39 20.69
N LEU A 50 0.85 -11.86 21.94
CA LEU A 50 2.01 -12.11 22.81
C LEU A 50 2.95 -13.20 22.26
N ALA A 51 2.41 -14.20 21.58
CA ALA A 51 3.19 -15.26 20.96
C ALA A 51 3.96 -14.81 19.70
N ASP A 52 3.60 -13.67 19.12
CA ASP A 52 4.13 -13.17 17.84
C ASP A 52 4.61 -11.69 17.97
N LEU A 53 5.10 -11.33 19.17
CA LEU A 53 5.47 -9.95 19.51
C LEU A 53 6.53 -9.37 18.58
N ASP A 54 7.50 -10.18 18.17
CA ASP A 54 8.56 -9.74 17.28
C ASP A 54 7.98 -9.27 15.95
N TYR A 55 7.07 -10.04 15.36
CA TYR A 55 6.35 -9.65 14.16
C TYR A 55 5.44 -8.43 14.40
N ALA A 56 4.66 -8.45 15.49
CA ALA A 56 3.75 -7.36 15.83
C ALA A 56 4.46 -6.01 15.97
N SER A 57 5.68 -6.01 16.52
CA SER A 57 6.49 -4.81 16.74
C SER A 57 6.97 -4.15 15.44
N VAL A 58 7.22 -4.95 14.39
CA VAL A 58 7.68 -4.45 13.08
C VAL A 58 6.56 -4.33 12.05
N ALA A 59 5.37 -4.89 12.33
CA ALA A 59 4.26 -4.98 11.40
C ALA A 59 3.89 -3.63 10.78
N GLU A 60 3.82 -2.55 11.59
CA GLU A 60 3.50 -1.21 11.06
C GLU A 60 4.55 -0.71 10.07
N ARG A 61 5.84 -0.97 10.33
CA ARG A 61 6.92 -0.54 9.45
C ARG A 61 6.93 -1.33 8.14
N LEU A 62 6.52 -2.59 8.17
CA LEU A 62 6.46 -3.44 6.98
C LEU A 62 5.32 -3.02 6.04
N VAL A 63 4.19 -2.54 6.58
CA VAL A 63 2.98 -2.28 5.78
C VAL A 63 2.75 -0.81 5.45
N LYS A 64 3.30 0.14 6.22
CA LYS A 64 3.11 1.57 5.96
C LYS A 64 4.05 2.03 4.84
N CYS A 65 3.51 2.78 3.88
CA CYS A 65 4.33 3.47 2.89
C CYS A 65 5.24 4.52 3.56
N ALA A 66 6.51 4.55 3.16
CA ALA A 66 7.43 5.63 3.52
C ALA A 66 6.91 6.96 2.95
N LYS A 67 6.87 8.00 3.79
CA LYS A 67 6.40 9.35 3.41
C LYS A 67 7.53 10.37 3.28
N ASP A 68 8.73 9.96 3.63
CA ASP A 68 9.97 10.72 3.74
C ASP A 68 10.97 10.33 2.65
N VAL A 69 10.50 9.71 1.57
CA VAL A 69 11.32 9.38 0.42
C VAL A 69 11.78 10.68 -0.24
N ASN A 70 13.09 10.86 -0.33
CA ASN A 70 13.68 12.00 -1.03
C ASN A 70 13.44 11.84 -2.54
N LEU A 71 12.42 12.53 -3.04
CA LEU A 71 12.09 12.58 -4.47
C LEU A 71 12.65 13.87 -5.08
N PRO A 72 13.16 13.82 -6.32
CA PRO A 72 13.49 15.04 -7.03
C PRO A 72 12.23 15.88 -7.26
N GLU A 73 12.41 17.19 -7.48
CA GLU A 73 11.31 18.02 -7.92
C GLU A 73 10.91 17.60 -9.34
N ILE A 74 9.66 17.14 -9.49
CA ILE A 74 9.10 16.67 -10.76
C ILE A 74 7.89 17.54 -11.06
N ASP A 75 7.83 18.08 -12.27
CA ASP A 75 6.62 18.71 -12.78
C ASP A 75 5.55 17.63 -13.03
N LEU A 76 4.49 17.67 -12.22
CA LEU A 76 3.35 16.75 -12.28
C LEU A 76 2.21 17.30 -13.15
N SER A 77 2.40 18.44 -13.82
CA SER A 77 1.39 18.99 -14.72
C SER A 77 1.20 18.09 -15.95
N ILE A 78 -0.05 18.01 -16.40
CA ILE A 78 -0.37 17.29 -17.64
C ILE A 78 0.15 18.12 -18.82
N PRO A 79 0.97 17.56 -19.73
CA PRO A 79 1.48 18.32 -20.86
C PRO A 79 0.34 18.77 -21.78
N LYS A 80 0.48 19.93 -22.41
CA LYS A 80 -0.49 20.44 -23.40
C LYS A 80 -0.27 19.88 -24.81
N SER A 81 0.86 19.23 -25.06
CA SER A 81 1.19 18.60 -26.33
C SER A 81 2.29 17.56 -26.15
N ALA A 82 2.43 16.69 -27.17
CA ALA A 82 3.50 15.70 -27.21
C ALA A 82 4.87 16.37 -27.35
N LYS A 83 5.73 16.20 -26.33
CA LYS A 83 7.14 16.69 -26.37
C LYS A 83 7.93 16.13 -27.56
N LYS A 84 7.60 14.91 -28.02
CA LYS A 84 8.24 14.22 -29.16
C LYS A 84 7.21 13.51 -30.04
N ALA A 85 6.37 14.27 -30.74
CA ALA A 85 5.30 13.72 -31.58
C ALA A 85 5.78 12.64 -32.58
N LYS A 86 6.91 12.88 -33.27
CA LYS A 86 7.48 11.89 -34.21
C LYS A 86 7.78 10.53 -33.58
N TYR A 87 8.21 10.51 -32.32
CA TYR A 87 8.51 9.26 -31.62
C TYR A 87 7.24 8.52 -31.22
N LEU A 88 6.16 9.25 -30.88
CA LEU A 88 4.87 8.61 -30.62
C LEU A 88 4.32 7.94 -31.89
N GLU A 89 4.53 8.55 -33.06
CA GLU A 89 4.13 7.93 -34.33
C GLU A 89 4.94 6.66 -34.62
N THR A 90 6.26 6.65 -34.38
CA THR A 90 7.05 5.41 -34.57
C THR A 90 6.66 4.31 -33.58
N MET A 91 6.24 4.65 -32.35
CA MET A 91 5.73 3.64 -31.41
C MET A 91 4.51 2.88 -31.93
N LYS A 92 3.69 3.51 -32.79
CA LYS A 92 2.51 2.86 -33.38
C LYS A 92 2.91 1.64 -34.21
N SER A 93 3.97 1.76 -35.00
CA SER A 93 4.50 0.67 -35.82
C SER A 93 5.40 -0.27 -35.04
N ASP A 94 6.35 0.27 -34.28
CA ASP A 94 7.46 -0.50 -33.71
C ASP A 94 6.99 -1.45 -32.59
N TYR A 95 5.92 -1.07 -31.89
CA TYR A 95 5.39 -1.82 -30.75
C TYR A 95 3.91 -2.22 -30.92
N GLY A 96 3.31 -1.95 -32.09
CA GLY A 96 1.88 -2.22 -32.33
C GLY A 96 0.93 -1.40 -31.46
N LEU A 97 1.36 -0.22 -30.99
CA LEU A 97 0.61 0.61 -30.04
C LEU A 97 -0.34 1.63 -30.71
N GLY A 98 -0.61 1.50 -32.01
CA GLY A 98 -1.40 2.45 -32.81
C GLY A 98 -2.66 2.96 -32.11
N ALA A 99 -3.59 2.06 -31.80
CA ALA A 99 -4.86 2.41 -31.16
C ALA A 99 -4.68 3.02 -29.76
N SER A 100 -3.68 2.59 -28.99
CA SER A 100 -3.41 3.13 -27.65
C SER A 100 -2.85 4.55 -27.73
N VAL A 101 -1.95 4.83 -28.68
CA VAL A 101 -1.42 6.17 -28.91
C VAL A 101 -2.51 7.11 -29.41
N ASP A 102 -3.34 6.68 -30.37
CA ASP A 102 -4.44 7.51 -30.88
C ASP A 102 -5.46 7.87 -29.79
N ARG A 103 -5.76 6.92 -28.88
CA ARG A 103 -6.62 7.17 -27.72
C ARG A 103 -5.99 8.15 -26.72
N LEU A 104 -4.68 8.04 -26.46
CA LEU A 104 -3.95 8.98 -25.61
C LEU A 104 -4.00 10.40 -26.16
N LEU A 105 -3.69 10.56 -27.45
CA LEU A 105 -3.71 11.87 -28.12
C LEU A 105 -5.10 12.49 -28.05
N SER A 106 -6.13 11.69 -28.33
CA SER A 106 -7.53 12.13 -28.24
C SER A 106 -7.93 12.52 -26.81
N ALA A 107 -7.58 11.71 -25.81
CA ALA A 107 -7.93 11.96 -24.41
C ALA A 107 -7.29 13.25 -23.87
N LEU A 108 -6.09 13.58 -24.34
CA LEU A 108 -5.36 14.78 -23.93
C LEU A 108 -5.59 15.98 -24.86
N ASN A 109 -6.44 15.82 -25.89
CA ASN A 109 -6.66 16.80 -26.96
C ASN A 109 -5.35 17.25 -27.64
N TRP A 110 -4.39 16.34 -27.75
CA TRP A 110 -3.15 16.58 -28.48
C TRP A 110 -3.41 16.34 -29.96
N LYS A 111 -3.15 17.36 -30.78
CA LYS A 111 -3.22 17.28 -32.24
C LYS A 111 -1.94 16.73 -32.83
#